data_AF-A0A8S3HVQ5-F1
#
_entry.id   AF-A0A8S3HVQ5-F1
#
_cell.length_a   1.000
_cell.length_b   1.000
_cell.length_c   1.000
_cell.angle_alpha   90.00
_cell.angle_beta   90.00
_cell.angle_gamma   90.00
#
_symmetry.space_group_name_H-M   'P 1'
#
loop_
_entity.id
_entity.type
_entity.pdbx_description
1 polymer ?
#
loop_
_entity_poly.entity_id
_entity_poly.type
_entity_poly.pdbx_seq_one_letter_code
_entity_poly.pdbx_strand_id
1 'polypeptide(L)'
;LGTLGAGNHYAEIQIVDEIYDRFAAGKMGIDFKGQVCVMIHCGSRGLGHQVATDALVAMEKAMKRDQIQTNDRQLACALIHSEEGQDYLKGMCAAANYAWVNRSSMTFLARQAFARCFNTTPDDLDMHLIYDVSHNIAKIEEHMMSDGKQKTLLVHRKGATRAFPPHHPLIPVDYQLTGQPVLIGGTMGTCSYVLTGTEQGMKETFGSTCHGA
;
A
#
# COMPACT_ATOMS: atom_id res chain seq x y z
N LEU A 1 6.10 10.83 13.97
CA LEU A 1 4.69 10.57 13.64
C LEU A 1 4.07 11.85 13.11
N GLY A 2 3.19 11.78 12.11
CA GLY A 2 2.62 12.92 11.42
C GLY A 2 3.59 13.66 10.50
N THR A 3 4.62 12.97 9.97
CA THR A 3 5.65 13.58 9.12
C THR A 3 5.91 12.79 7.84
N LEU A 4 6.28 13.48 6.77
CA LEU A 4 6.65 12.88 5.46
C LEU A 4 7.91 12.04 5.56
N GLY A 5 9.01 12.70 5.95
CA GLY A 5 10.35 12.18 5.84
C GLY A 5 11.16 12.68 4.68
N ALA A 6 12.22 11.93 4.37
CA ALA A 6 13.09 12.11 3.23
C ALA A 6 12.93 10.95 2.22
N GLY A 7 13.67 11.02 1.12
CA GLY A 7 13.63 10.05 0.03
C GLY A 7 12.54 10.39 -0.97
N ASN A 8 11.87 9.37 -1.50
CA ASN A 8 10.75 9.52 -2.43
C ASN A 8 9.41 9.84 -1.74
N HIS A 9 9.40 10.26 -0.47
CA HIS A 9 8.17 10.60 0.24
C HIS A 9 7.71 12.03 -0.06
N TYR A 10 6.43 12.20 -0.40
CA TYR A 10 5.85 13.50 -0.76
C TYR A 10 4.38 13.64 -0.33
N ALA A 11 3.91 14.87 -0.30
CA ALA A 11 2.49 15.20 -0.28
C ALA A 11 2.25 16.18 -1.44
N GLU A 12 1.47 15.77 -2.43
CA GLU A 12 1.27 16.51 -3.66
C GLU A 12 -0.20 16.91 -3.82
N ILE A 13 -0.41 18.16 -4.25
CA ILE A 13 -1.70 18.63 -4.76
C ILE A 13 -1.67 18.40 -6.26
N GLN A 14 -2.58 17.58 -6.77
CA GLN A 14 -2.62 17.08 -8.13
C GLN A 14 -3.94 17.48 -8.80
N ILE A 15 -3.95 17.49 -10.13
CA ILE A 15 -5.14 17.75 -10.94
C ILE A 15 -5.43 16.50 -11.78
N VAL A 16 -6.69 16.10 -11.83
CA VAL A 16 -7.16 15.02 -12.70
C VAL A 16 -7.12 15.49 -14.15
N ASP A 17 -6.13 15.02 -14.91
CA ASP A 17 -5.94 15.41 -16.31
C ASP A 17 -6.78 14.57 -17.28
N GLU A 18 -6.84 13.26 -17.05
CA GLU A 18 -7.54 12.30 -17.92
C GLU A 18 -8.38 11.31 -17.10
N ILE A 19 -9.54 10.90 -17.64
CA ILE A 19 -10.40 9.87 -17.04
C ILE A 19 -10.67 8.80 -18.09
N TYR A 20 -10.09 7.62 -17.86
CA TYR A 20 -10.17 6.48 -18.79
C TYR A 20 -11.42 5.61 -18.55
N ASP A 21 -11.85 5.48 -17.29
CA ASP A 21 -13.07 4.77 -16.91
C ASP A 21 -13.93 5.67 -16.01
N ARG A 22 -15.01 6.21 -16.57
CA ARG A 22 -15.92 7.13 -15.88
C ARG A 22 -16.71 6.45 -14.76
N PHE A 23 -17.03 5.16 -14.91
CA PHE A 23 -17.81 4.45 -13.90
C PHE A 23 -16.95 4.19 -12.66
N ALA A 24 -15.74 3.68 -12.85
CA ALA A 24 -14.80 3.46 -11.76
C ALA A 24 -14.39 4.79 -11.09
N ALA A 25 -14.08 5.82 -11.89
CA ALA A 25 -13.71 7.14 -11.38
C ALA A 25 -14.84 7.76 -10.54
N GLY A 26 -16.08 7.75 -11.02
CA GLY A 26 -17.22 8.28 -10.26
C GLY A 26 -17.48 7.52 -8.95
N LYS A 27 -17.24 6.21 -8.91
CA LYS A 27 -17.30 5.44 -7.64
C LYS A 27 -16.24 5.86 -6.63
N MET A 28 -15.10 6.36 -7.10
CA MET A 28 -14.00 6.89 -6.28
C MET A 28 -14.17 8.39 -5.94
N GLY A 29 -15.26 9.03 -6.37
CA GLY A 29 -15.47 10.47 -6.22
C GLY A 29 -14.55 11.31 -7.12
N ILE A 30 -14.08 10.75 -8.24
CA ILE A 30 -13.33 11.46 -9.29
C ILE A 30 -14.30 11.69 -10.46
N ASP A 31 -14.93 12.86 -10.48
CA ASP A 31 -16.11 13.11 -11.33
C ASP A 31 -15.76 13.83 -12.64
N PHE A 32 -14.71 14.66 -12.65
CA PHE A 32 -14.38 15.49 -13.80
C PHE A 32 -12.87 15.80 -13.95
N LYS A 33 -12.45 16.08 -15.18
CA LYS A 33 -11.12 16.61 -15.48
C LYS A 33 -10.98 18.00 -14.88
N GLY A 34 -9.84 18.29 -14.26
CA GLY A 34 -9.62 19.53 -13.52
C GLY A 34 -9.92 19.41 -12.02
N GLN A 35 -10.49 18.29 -11.56
CA GLN A 35 -10.69 18.05 -10.13
C GLN A 35 -9.34 17.99 -9.40
N VAL A 36 -9.28 18.66 -8.24
CA VAL A 36 -8.08 18.69 -7.39
C VAL A 36 -8.08 17.49 -6.44
N CYS A 37 -6.97 16.78 -6.37
CA CYS A 37 -6.74 15.67 -5.46
C CYS A 37 -5.47 15.91 -4.62
N VAL A 38 -5.37 15.23 -3.48
CA VAL A 38 -4.16 15.23 -2.65
C VAL A 38 -3.64 13.81 -2.54
N MET A 39 -2.38 13.59 -2.93
CA MET A 39 -1.70 12.31 -2.77
C MET A 39 -0.66 12.41 -1.66
N ILE A 40 -0.70 11.47 -0.70
CA ILE A 40 0.28 11.37 0.38
C ILE A 40 1.06 10.07 0.23
N HIS A 41 2.34 10.18 -0.08
CA HIS A 41 3.26 9.06 -0.17
C HIS A 41 4.24 9.07 1.02
N CYS A 42 3.94 8.26 2.04
CA CYS A 42 4.83 8.08 3.17
C CYS A 42 4.69 6.68 3.82
N GLY A 43 5.70 6.29 4.60
CA GLY A 43 5.76 4.99 5.26
C GLY A 43 5.88 5.05 6.78
N SER A 44 6.40 3.96 7.35
CA SER A 44 6.60 3.72 8.79
C SER A 44 7.72 4.54 9.44
N ARG A 45 8.29 5.51 8.72
CA ARG A 45 9.45 6.30 9.14
C ARG A 45 10.62 5.41 9.60
N GLY A 46 11.44 5.89 10.54
CA GLY A 46 12.57 5.13 11.07
C GLY A 46 12.17 3.84 11.79
N LEU A 47 10.93 3.73 12.30
CA LEU A 47 10.48 2.56 13.05
C LEU A 47 10.52 1.30 12.18
N GLY A 48 9.89 1.32 11.01
CA GLY A 48 9.90 0.12 10.14
C GLY A 48 11.28 -0.20 9.56
N HIS A 49 12.13 0.82 9.34
CA HIS A 49 13.53 0.60 8.94
C HIS A 49 14.29 -0.17 10.03
N GLN A 50 14.12 0.23 11.30
CA GLN A 50 14.78 -0.44 12.41
C GLN A 50 14.24 -1.85 12.63
N VAL A 51 12.91 -2.04 12.56
CA VAL A 51 12.29 -3.39 12.62
C VAL A 51 12.88 -4.32 11.57
N ALA A 52 13.04 -3.85 10.32
CA ALA A 52 13.66 -4.65 9.27
C ALA A 52 15.14 -4.94 9.56
N THR A 53 15.88 -3.96 10.05
CA THR A 53 17.31 -4.11 10.39
C THR A 53 17.51 -5.16 11.48
N ASP A 54 16.72 -5.08 12.55
CA ASP A 54 16.81 -6.01 13.68
C ASP A 54 16.41 -7.42 13.26
N ALA A 55 15.36 -7.55 12.43
CA ALA A 55 14.91 -8.84 11.91
C ALA A 55 15.96 -9.51 11.01
N LEU A 56 16.67 -8.75 10.16
CA LEU A 56 17.73 -9.31 9.31
C LEU A 56 18.83 -9.95 10.14
N VAL A 57 19.24 -9.34 11.26
CA VAL A 57 20.25 -9.91 12.17
C VAL A 57 19.75 -11.21 12.81
N ALA A 58 18.47 -11.27 13.19
CA ALA A 58 17.86 -12.49 13.73
C ALA A 58 17.76 -13.59 12.67
N MET A 59 17.33 -13.24 11.45
CA MET A 59 17.21 -14.18 10.33
C MET A 59 18.56 -14.75 9.90
N GLU A 60 19.65 -13.97 9.89
CA GLU A 60 20.99 -14.50 9.63
C GLU A 60 21.42 -15.60 10.62
N LYS A 61 20.98 -15.50 11.89
CA LYS A 61 21.22 -16.54 12.90
C LYS A 61 20.31 -17.75 12.67
N ALA A 62 19.03 -17.52 12.37
CA ALA A 62 18.05 -18.56 12.08
C ALA A 62 18.48 -19.42 10.87
N MET A 63 18.94 -18.80 9.78
CA MET A 63 19.42 -19.52 8.60
C MET A 63 20.58 -20.47 8.91
N LYS A 64 21.54 -20.03 9.74
CA LYS A 64 22.66 -20.90 10.17
C LYS A 64 22.18 -22.08 11.00
N ARG A 65 21.22 -21.85 11.90
CA ARG A 65 20.59 -22.91 12.72
C ARG A 65 19.83 -23.91 11.85
N ASP A 66 19.01 -23.41 10.93
CA ASP A 66 18.06 -24.19 10.14
C ASP A 66 18.66 -24.69 8.81
N GLN A 67 19.97 -24.47 8.59
CA GLN A 67 20.72 -24.85 7.39
C GLN A 67 20.09 -24.31 6.09
N ILE A 68 19.47 -23.14 6.15
CA ILE A 68 18.87 -22.49 4.98
C ILE A 68 20.00 -21.84 4.16
N GLN A 69 20.18 -22.30 2.93
CA GLN A 69 21.15 -21.73 1.98
C GLN A 69 20.44 -20.84 0.97
N THR A 70 20.99 -19.65 0.74
CA THR A 70 20.50 -18.70 -0.26
C THR A 70 21.61 -18.31 -1.22
N ASN A 71 21.23 -17.90 -2.43
CA ASN A 71 22.18 -17.48 -3.46
C ASN A 71 22.83 -16.11 -3.15
N ASP A 72 22.22 -15.34 -2.24
CA ASP A 72 22.69 -14.03 -1.83
C ASP A 72 22.40 -13.82 -0.33
N ARG A 73 23.34 -13.22 0.38
CA ARG A 73 23.20 -12.88 1.81
C ARG A 73 22.05 -11.91 2.07
N GLN A 74 21.74 -11.03 1.12
CA GLN A 74 20.61 -10.08 1.19
C GLN A 74 19.24 -10.78 1.13
N LEU A 75 19.20 -12.08 0.79
CA LEU A 75 17.98 -12.91 0.86
C LEU A 75 17.82 -13.57 2.24
N ALA A 76 18.29 -12.92 3.31
CA ALA A 76 18.16 -13.43 4.66
C ALA A 76 16.68 -13.69 5.01
N CYS A 77 16.38 -14.89 5.54
CA CYS A 77 15.02 -15.33 5.80
C CYS A 77 14.93 -16.27 7.01
N ALA A 78 13.70 -16.54 7.46
CA ALA A 78 13.40 -17.55 8.47
C ALA A 78 12.15 -18.32 8.04
N LEU A 79 11.95 -19.51 8.61
CA LEU A 79 10.70 -20.24 8.46
C LEU A 79 9.55 -19.41 9.04
N ILE A 80 8.42 -19.36 8.33
CA ILE A 80 7.27 -18.51 8.71
C ILE A 80 6.83 -18.75 10.15
N HIS A 81 6.85 -20.01 10.59
CA HIS A 81 6.39 -20.44 11.92
C HIS A 81 7.51 -20.55 12.97
N SER A 82 8.75 -20.15 12.67
CA SER A 82 9.79 -20.04 13.69
C SER A 82 9.55 -18.83 14.59
N GLU A 83 10.26 -18.77 15.73
CA GLU A 83 10.25 -17.61 16.62
C GLU A 83 10.62 -16.33 15.86
N GLU A 84 11.70 -16.35 15.09
CA GLU A 84 12.16 -15.19 14.32
C GLU A 84 11.18 -14.79 13.21
N GLY A 85 10.56 -15.77 12.54
CA GLY A 85 9.53 -15.52 11.53
C GLY A 85 8.30 -14.84 12.12
N GLN A 86 7.80 -15.36 13.25
CA GLN A 86 6.64 -14.80 13.93
C GLN A 86 6.92 -13.43 14.54
N ASP A 87 8.11 -13.23 15.12
CA ASP A 87 8.48 -11.94 15.72
C ASP A 87 8.69 -10.86 14.65
N TYR A 88 9.30 -11.21 13.51
CA TYR A 88 9.35 -10.29 12.37
C TYR A 88 7.94 -9.92 11.88
N LEU A 89 7.03 -10.90 11.74
CA LEU A 89 5.67 -10.62 11.28
C LEU A 89 4.91 -9.70 12.25
N LYS A 90 5.05 -9.90 13.57
CA LYS A 90 4.47 -9.00 14.58
C LYS A 90 5.08 -7.59 14.49
N GLY A 91 6.41 -7.49 14.39
CA GLY A 91 7.12 -6.23 14.25
C GLY A 91 6.74 -5.47 12.97
N MET A 92 6.66 -6.18 11.84
CA MET A 92 6.20 -5.64 10.56
C MET A 92 4.75 -5.14 10.67
N CYS A 93 3.86 -5.90 11.31
CA CYS A 93 2.48 -5.46 11.55
C CYS A 93 2.41 -4.19 12.40
N ALA A 94 3.23 -4.09 13.46
CA ALA A 94 3.34 -2.86 14.25
C ALA A 94 3.86 -1.68 13.41
N ALA A 95 4.85 -1.90 12.55
CA ALA A 95 5.37 -0.89 11.63
C ALA A 95 4.33 -0.45 10.57
N ALA A 96 3.55 -1.38 10.04
CA ALA A 96 2.45 -1.09 9.12
C ALA A 96 1.36 -0.26 9.81
N ASN A 97 0.97 -0.61 11.04
CA ASN A 97 0.05 0.19 11.85
C ASN A 97 0.57 1.61 12.10
N TYR A 98 1.87 1.74 12.43
CA TYR A 98 2.50 3.05 12.55
C TYR A 98 2.41 3.85 11.24
N ALA A 99 2.65 3.22 10.10
CA ALA A 99 2.56 3.88 8.79
C ALA A 99 1.13 4.37 8.49
N TRP A 100 0.10 3.58 8.80
CA TRP A 100 -1.29 3.99 8.67
C TRP A 100 -1.63 5.16 9.58
N VAL A 101 -1.26 5.11 10.87
CA VAL A 101 -1.49 6.23 11.79
C VAL A 101 -0.74 7.49 11.31
N ASN A 102 0.47 7.33 10.75
CA ASN A 102 1.22 8.43 10.17
C ASN A 102 0.48 9.08 9.00
N ARG A 103 -0.03 8.28 8.04
CA ARG A 103 -0.84 8.78 6.92
C ARG A 103 -2.14 9.41 7.38
N SER A 104 -2.88 8.78 8.29
CA SER A 104 -4.12 9.36 8.85
C SER A 104 -3.88 10.70 9.55
N SER A 105 -2.78 10.83 10.30
CA SER A 105 -2.38 12.11 10.91
C SER A 105 -2.10 13.17 9.85
N MET A 106 -1.44 12.80 8.76
CA MET A 106 -1.15 13.71 7.66
C MET A 106 -2.39 14.08 6.84
N THR A 107 -3.33 13.16 6.65
CA THR A 107 -4.64 13.45 6.04
C THR A 107 -5.39 14.51 6.84
N PHE A 108 -5.38 14.40 8.17
CA PHE A 108 -5.93 15.44 9.05
C PHE A 108 -5.21 16.78 8.85
N LEU A 109 -3.87 16.79 8.86
CA LEU A 109 -3.10 18.03 8.65
C LEU A 109 -3.34 18.67 7.28
N ALA A 110 -3.46 17.86 6.21
CA ALA A 110 -3.76 18.32 4.87
C ALA A 110 -5.14 19.00 4.82
N ARG A 111 -6.17 18.37 5.39
CA ARG A 111 -7.50 18.97 5.55
C ARG A 111 -7.46 20.30 6.28
N GLN A 112 -6.73 20.38 7.40
CA GLN A 112 -6.57 21.63 8.15
C GLN A 112 -5.85 22.72 7.35
N ALA A 113 -4.87 22.36 6.53
CA ALA A 113 -4.15 23.30 5.69
C ALA A 113 -5.06 23.90 4.61
N PHE A 114 -5.82 23.05 3.90
CA PHE A 114 -6.79 23.49 2.89
C PHE A 114 -7.89 24.37 3.51
N ALA A 115 -8.48 23.94 4.62
CA ALA A 115 -9.50 24.71 5.34
C ALA A 115 -9.04 26.13 5.67
N ARG A 116 -7.79 26.28 6.14
CA ARG A 116 -7.18 27.60 6.41
C ARG A 116 -6.96 28.43 5.15
N CYS A 117 -6.46 27.81 4.08
CA CYS A 117 -6.19 28.51 2.82
C CYS A 117 -7.48 29.03 2.15
N PHE A 118 -8.56 28.25 2.22
CA PHE A 118 -9.84 28.59 1.58
C PHE A 118 -10.85 29.25 2.53
N ASN A 119 -10.46 29.51 3.78
CA ASN A 119 -11.30 30.11 4.83
C ASN A 119 -12.67 29.42 4.95
N THR A 120 -12.64 28.09 5.05
CA THR A 120 -13.81 27.21 5.13
C THR A 120 -13.51 26.02 6.05
N THR A 121 -14.42 25.06 6.20
CA THR A 121 -14.20 23.85 7.00
C THR A 121 -13.74 22.67 6.13
N PRO A 122 -13.04 21.67 6.69
CA PRO A 122 -12.74 20.43 5.97
C PRO A 122 -13.96 19.69 5.43
N ASP A 123 -15.10 19.80 6.13
CA ASP A 123 -16.35 19.14 5.76
C ASP A 123 -17.00 19.84 4.57
N ASP A 124 -16.98 21.18 4.54
CA ASP A 124 -17.48 21.97 3.39
C ASP A 124 -16.61 21.78 2.13
N LEU A 125 -15.33 21.43 2.30
CA LEU A 125 -14.41 21.08 1.20
C LEU A 125 -14.61 19.64 0.69
N ASP A 126 -15.44 18.85 1.35
CA ASP A 126 -15.79 17.46 0.96
C ASP A 126 -14.55 16.57 0.72
N MET A 127 -13.50 16.76 1.53
CA MET A 127 -12.20 16.10 1.32
C MET A 127 -12.19 14.63 1.78
N HIS A 128 -12.78 13.74 0.99
CA HIS A 128 -12.85 12.31 1.27
C HIS A 128 -11.55 11.54 0.95
N LEU A 129 -11.31 10.46 1.70
CA LEU A 129 -10.23 9.52 1.40
C LEU A 129 -10.73 8.54 0.33
N ILE A 130 -10.12 8.57 -0.85
CA ILE A 130 -10.41 7.60 -1.90
C ILE A 130 -9.95 6.20 -1.47
N TYR A 131 -8.66 6.06 -1.17
CA TYR A 131 -8.08 4.80 -0.70
C TYR A 131 -6.72 5.01 -0.03
N ASP A 132 -6.29 4.03 0.75
CA ASP A 132 -4.94 3.96 1.34
C ASP A 132 -4.36 2.57 1.05
N VAL A 133 -3.21 2.51 0.38
CA VAL A 133 -2.58 1.26 -0.02
C VAL A 133 -1.10 1.22 0.33
N SER A 134 -0.63 0.02 0.71
CA SER A 134 0.79 -0.25 1.00
C SER A 134 1.47 -0.91 -0.21
N HIS A 135 2.75 -0.61 -0.40
CA HIS A 135 3.58 -1.18 -1.47
C HIS A 135 4.83 -1.92 -0.98
N ASN A 136 5.08 -1.89 0.34
CA ASN A 136 6.13 -2.63 1.03
C ASN A 136 5.50 -3.35 2.23
N ILE A 137 5.04 -4.57 2.03
CA ILE A 137 4.32 -5.34 3.05
C ILE A 137 4.32 -6.83 2.72
N ALA A 138 4.26 -7.69 3.74
CA ALA A 138 3.88 -9.09 3.59
C ALA A 138 2.48 -9.33 4.16
N LYS A 139 1.65 -10.11 3.46
CA LYS A 139 0.27 -10.41 3.86
C LYS A 139 -0.04 -11.89 3.72
N ILE A 140 -0.73 -12.43 4.71
CA ILE A 140 -1.32 -13.77 4.62
C ILE A 140 -2.59 -13.65 3.77
N GLU A 141 -2.61 -14.34 2.64
CA GLU A 141 -3.69 -14.26 1.64
C GLU A 141 -3.99 -15.65 1.09
N GLU A 142 -5.24 -15.87 0.68
CA GLU A 142 -5.66 -17.09 0.02
C GLU A 142 -5.66 -16.91 -1.49
N HIS A 143 -5.00 -17.83 -2.20
CA HIS A 143 -4.88 -17.79 -3.65
C HIS A 143 -5.12 -19.15 -4.27
N MET A 144 -5.69 -19.16 -5.47
CA MET A 144 -5.85 -20.37 -6.27
C MET A 144 -4.54 -20.70 -6.99
N MET A 145 -4.04 -21.91 -6.80
CA MET A 145 -2.81 -22.38 -7.45
C MET A 145 -3.09 -22.95 -8.84
N SER A 146 -2.04 -23.14 -9.64
CA SER A 146 -2.12 -23.74 -10.98
C SER A 146 -2.65 -25.18 -10.99
N ASP A 147 -2.58 -25.89 -9.86
CA ASP A 147 -3.17 -27.22 -9.68
C ASP A 147 -4.66 -27.18 -9.27
N GLY A 148 -5.27 -25.99 -9.25
CA GLY A 148 -6.67 -25.77 -8.87
C GLY A 148 -6.94 -25.87 -7.37
N LYS A 149 -5.89 -25.90 -6.53
CA LYS A 149 -6.04 -25.91 -5.07
C LYS A 149 -5.88 -24.51 -4.48
N GLN A 150 -6.77 -24.16 -3.56
CA GLN A 150 -6.60 -22.96 -2.75
C GLN A 150 -5.47 -23.17 -1.74
N LYS A 151 -4.56 -22.21 -1.63
CA LYS A 151 -3.50 -22.20 -0.61
C LYS A 151 -3.46 -20.86 0.12
N THR A 152 -3.18 -20.92 1.41
CA THR A 152 -2.81 -19.76 2.22
C THR A 152 -1.33 -19.49 2.04
N LEU A 153 -0.99 -18.29 1.55
CA LEU A 153 0.37 -17.86 1.23
C LEU A 153 0.73 -16.61 2.02
N LEU A 154 2.01 -16.47 2.39
CA LEU A 154 2.57 -15.20 2.83
C LEU A 154 3.11 -14.45 1.60
N VAL A 155 2.26 -13.60 1.01
CA VAL A 155 2.57 -12.83 -0.19
C VAL A 155 3.44 -11.63 0.20
N HIS A 156 4.68 -11.61 -0.29
CA HIS A 156 5.63 -10.51 -0.08
C HIS A 156 5.53 -9.52 -1.24
N ARG A 157 5.25 -8.25 -0.93
CA ARG A 157 5.25 -7.16 -1.90
C ARG A 157 6.29 -6.13 -1.49
N LYS A 158 7.28 -5.89 -2.37
CA LYS A 158 8.30 -4.85 -2.22
C LYS A 158 8.32 -4.01 -3.50
N GLY A 159 7.86 -2.77 -3.42
CA GLY A 159 7.61 -1.93 -4.59
C GLY A 159 6.45 -2.43 -5.47
N ALA A 160 5.47 -3.13 -4.87
CA ALA A 160 4.31 -3.67 -5.57
C ALA A 160 3.05 -3.51 -4.72
N THR A 161 1.91 -3.30 -5.37
CA THR A 161 0.66 -2.93 -4.71
C THR A 161 -0.34 -4.07 -4.81
N ARG A 162 -1.15 -4.29 -3.76
CA ARG A 162 -2.28 -5.23 -3.83
C ARG A 162 -3.38 -4.65 -4.73
N ALA A 163 -3.96 -5.47 -5.60
CA ALA A 163 -4.91 -5.10 -6.64
C ALA A 163 -6.01 -6.16 -6.75
N PHE A 164 -6.83 -6.28 -5.71
CA PHE A 164 -7.92 -7.27 -5.70
C PHE A 164 -9.03 -6.96 -6.72
N PRO A 165 -9.60 -8.02 -7.34
CA PRO A 165 -10.60 -7.87 -8.39
C PRO A 165 -11.95 -7.36 -7.85
N PRO A 166 -12.89 -7.00 -8.74
CA PRO A 166 -14.30 -6.84 -8.37
C PRO A 166 -14.81 -8.04 -7.57
N HIS A 167 -15.79 -7.81 -6.70
CA HIS A 167 -16.45 -8.80 -5.85
C HIS A 167 -15.57 -9.49 -4.80
N HIS A 168 -14.31 -9.07 -4.66
CA HIS A 168 -13.44 -9.65 -3.64
C HIS A 168 -13.91 -9.23 -2.22
N PRO A 169 -14.05 -10.14 -1.26
CA PRO A 169 -14.68 -9.84 0.04
C PRO A 169 -13.91 -8.84 0.91
N LEU A 170 -12.61 -8.65 0.63
CA LEU A 170 -11.73 -7.73 1.37
C LEU A 170 -11.67 -6.30 0.80
N ILE A 171 -12.43 -5.97 -0.24
CA ILE A 171 -12.52 -4.59 -0.75
C ILE A 171 -13.78 -3.90 -0.20
N PRO A 172 -13.75 -2.57 0.05
CA PRO A 172 -14.93 -1.83 0.52
C PRO A 172 -16.14 -1.99 -0.39
N VAL A 173 -17.35 -1.88 0.17
CA VAL A 173 -18.62 -2.08 -0.53
C VAL A 173 -18.76 -1.18 -1.77
N ASP A 174 -18.31 0.08 -1.66
CA ASP A 174 -18.41 1.07 -2.74
C ASP A 174 -17.59 0.68 -3.98
N TYR A 175 -16.57 -0.15 -3.80
CA TYR A 175 -15.65 -0.60 -4.85
C TYR A 175 -15.88 -2.05 -5.30
N GLN A 176 -16.91 -2.71 -4.78
CA GLN A 176 -17.21 -4.12 -5.11
C GLN A 176 -17.42 -4.34 -6.60
N LEU A 177 -17.95 -3.37 -7.34
CA LEU A 177 -18.19 -3.51 -8.79
C LEU A 177 -16.99 -3.09 -9.65
N THR A 178 -16.05 -2.33 -9.10
CA THR A 178 -14.93 -1.74 -9.84
C THR A 178 -13.62 -2.48 -9.61
N GLY A 179 -13.50 -3.19 -8.48
CA GLY A 179 -12.24 -3.71 -7.98
C GLY A 179 -11.54 -2.71 -7.07
N GLN A 180 -10.51 -3.19 -6.36
CA GLN A 180 -9.77 -2.38 -5.40
C GLN A 180 -9.14 -1.16 -6.09
N PRO A 181 -9.28 0.08 -5.56
CA PRO A 181 -8.47 1.19 -6.01
C PRO A 181 -6.98 0.89 -5.80
N VAL A 182 -6.19 1.21 -6.81
CA VAL A 182 -4.73 1.09 -6.82
C VAL A 182 -4.16 2.46 -7.10
N LEU A 183 -3.36 2.98 -6.16
CA LEU A 183 -2.72 4.28 -6.28
C LEU A 183 -1.28 4.08 -6.75
N ILE A 184 -0.97 4.59 -7.93
CA ILE A 184 0.37 4.55 -8.52
C ILE A 184 0.96 5.94 -8.42
N GLY A 185 1.89 6.09 -7.48
CA GLY A 185 2.62 7.32 -7.29
C GLY A 185 3.71 7.44 -8.37
N GLY A 186 3.78 8.60 -9.02
CA GLY A 186 4.96 8.95 -9.81
C GLY A 186 6.17 9.25 -8.94
N THR A 187 7.23 9.74 -9.57
CA THR A 187 8.26 10.55 -8.89
C THR A 187 7.76 11.98 -8.72
N MET A 188 8.39 12.75 -7.81
CA MET A 188 7.98 14.11 -7.50
C MET A 188 7.86 14.96 -8.78
N GLY A 189 6.65 15.51 -9.02
CA GLY A 189 6.37 16.34 -10.20
C GLY A 189 6.11 15.59 -11.51
N THR A 190 5.98 14.26 -11.48
CA THR A 190 5.55 13.45 -12.63
C THR A 190 4.10 12.99 -12.48
N CYS A 191 3.54 12.35 -13.52
CA CYS A 191 2.18 11.87 -13.49
C CYS A 191 2.00 10.76 -12.43
N SER A 192 0.83 10.77 -11.79
CA SER A 192 0.35 9.68 -10.94
C SER A 192 -0.91 9.07 -11.58
N TYR A 193 -1.22 7.82 -11.26
CA TYR A 193 -2.37 7.11 -11.80
C TYR A 193 -3.22 6.48 -10.70
N VAL A 194 -4.51 6.38 -10.96
CA VAL A 194 -5.46 5.57 -10.19
C VAL A 194 -5.95 4.46 -11.10
N LEU A 195 -5.80 3.21 -10.68
CA LEU A 195 -6.27 2.02 -11.39
C LEU A 195 -7.21 1.20 -10.50
N THR A 196 -7.74 0.13 -11.08
CA THR A 196 -8.52 -0.87 -10.36
C THR A 196 -7.86 -2.25 -10.45
N GLY A 197 -8.04 -3.06 -9.41
CA GLY A 197 -7.66 -4.46 -9.44
C GLY A 197 -8.52 -5.29 -10.40
N THR A 198 -7.96 -6.37 -10.93
CA THR A 198 -8.57 -7.15 -12.02
C THR A 198 -8.52 -8.65 -11.74
N GLU A 199 -9.45 -9.39 -12.34
CA GLU A 199 -9.48 -10.86 -12.30
C GLU A 199 -8.20 -11.47 -12.90
N GLN A 200 -7.67 -10.84 -13.94
CA GLN A 200 -6.40 -11.25 -14.55
C GLN A 200 -5.25 -11.12 -13.56
N GLY A 201 -5.14 -9.97 -12.86
CA GLY A 201 -4.13 -9.78 -11.81
C GLY A 201 -4.29 -10.77 -10.65
N MET A 202 -5.52 -11.13 -10.28
CA MET A 202 -5.74 -12.17 -9.26
C MET A 202 -5.13 -13.51 -9.67
N LYS A 203 -5.29 -13.91 -10.94
CA LYS A 203 -4.81 -15.19 -11.47
C LYS A 203 -3.31 -15.22 -11.75
N GLU A 204 -2.77 -14.12 -12.28
CA GLU A 204 -1.40 -14.10 -12.81
C GLU A 204 -0.37 -13.62 -11.79
N THR A 205 -0.76 -12.77 -10.84
CA THR A 205 0.18 -12.04 -9.97
C THR A 205 -0.22 -12.04 -8.50
N PHE A 206 -1.05 -13.00 -8.07
CA PHE A 206 -1.57 -13.06 -6.71
C PHE A 206 -2.27 -11.75 -6.29
N GLY A 207 -3.07 -11.18 -7.20
CA GLY A 207 -3.77 -9.93 -6.99
C GLY A 207 -2.80 -8.78 -6.72
N SER A 208 -1.75 -8.66 -7.54
CA SER A 208 -0.71 -7.63 -7.37
C SER A 208 -0.50 -6.83 -8.64
N THR A 209 -0.06 -5.59 -8.50
CA THR A 209 0.33 -4.73 -9.63
C THR A 209 1.51 -3.83 -9.23
N CYS A 210 1.93 -2.94 -10.11
CA CYS A 210 3.00 -1.98 -9.86
C CYS A 210 2.67 -1.01 -8.70
N HIS A 211 3.67 -0.24 -8.29
CA HIS A 211 3.51 0.86 -7.33
C HIS A 211 3.89 2.22 -7.91
N GLY A 212 4.90 2.24 -8.80
CA GLY A 212 5.42 3.46 -9.41
C GLY A 212 5.09 3.53 -10.90
N ALA A 213 4.90 4.76 -11.39
CA ALA A 213 4.91 5.09 -12.81
C ALA A 213 6.34 5.39 -13.29
#